data_AF-A0A8B9AKW3-F1
#
_entry.id   AF-A0A8B9AKW3-F1
#
_cell.length_a   1.000
_cell.length_b   1.000
_cell.length_c   1.000
_cell.angle_alpha   90.00
_cell.angle_beta   90.00
_cell.angle_gamma   90.00
#
_symmetry.space_group_name_H-M   'P 1'
#
loop_
_entity.id
_entity.type
_entity.pdbx_description
1 polymer ?
#
loop_
_entity_poly.entity_id
_entity_poly.type
_entity_poly.pdbx_seq_one_letter_code
_entity_poly.pdbx_strand_id
1 'polypeptide(L)'
;MTGVEIGGTSKSKPLTMSALQAVIRRLHTSAQSPRLTRFSLHPPKSVEVEFSDGSVFNLSAEFLRVYSPAVDSKIRSINGEKVISGRQHVGIMSAEPVGNYGVKIAFDDLHKTGIYTWDYFYHLGSNKFTLMRDYIKTLKKHGLRRDPQRRK
;
A
#
# COMPACT_ATOMS: atom_id res chain seq x y z
N MET A 1 -36.43 -30.86 14.94
CA MET A 1 -35.01 -30.95 14.59
C MET A 1 -34.88 -30.71 13.10
N THR A 2 -34.31 -29.54 12.73
CA THR A 2 -33.08 -29.37 11.91
C THR A 2 -33.40 -29.27 10.41
N GLY A 3 -32.97 -28.26 9.65
CA GLY A 3 -32.07 -27.16 9.93
C GLY A 3 -32.21 -26.06 8.87
N VAL A 4 -31.75 -24.87 9.23
CA VAL A 4 -31.69 -23.67 8.40
C VAL A 4 -30.45 -23.74 7.50
N GLU A 5 -30.62 -23.63 6.18
CA GLU A 5 -29.50 -23.51 5.24
C GLU A 5 -28.97 -22.06 5.23
N ILE A 6 -27.76 -21.91 5.74
CA ILE A 6 -26.91 -20.72 5.64
C ILE A 6 -25.91 -20.95 4.49
N GLY A 7 -25.84 -20.03 3.52
CA GLY A 7 -24.95 -20.24 2.37
C GLY A 7 -24.71 -19.04 1.45
N GLY A 8 -24.72 -17.80 1.96
CA GLY A 8 -24.33 -16.63 1.18
C GLY A 8 -22.81 -16.52 1.03
N THR A 9 -22.23 -17.20 0.03
CA THR A 9 -20.79 -17.04 -0.28
C THR A 9 -20.54 -15.71 -1.01
N SER A 10 -20.22 -14.65 -0.27
CA SER A 10 -19.67 -13.43 -0.84
C SER A 10 -18.23 -13.69 -1.31
N LYS A 11 -18.06 -14.01 -2.59
CA LYS A 11 -16.74 -14.07 -3.24
C LYS A 11 -16.18 -12.64 -3.33
N SER A 12 -15.33 -12.24 -2.39
CA SER A 12 -14.55 -11.01 -2.51
C SER A 12 -13.61 -11.13 -3.72
N LYS A 13 -13.91 -10.42 -4.81
CA LYS A 13 -13.02 -10.33 -5.98
C LYS A 13 -11.69 -9.69 -5.54
N PRO A 14 -10.53 -10.23 -5.94
CA PRO A 14 -9.24 -9.63 -5.61
C PRO A 14 -9.15 -8.23 -6.23
N LEU A 15 -8.76 -7.23 -5.45
CA LEU A 15 -8.57 -5.87 -5.93
C LEU A 15 -7.33 -5.85 -6.84
N THR A 16 -7.55 -5.61 -8.14
CA THR A 16 -6.47 -5.46 -9.11
C THR A 16 -5.82 -4.06 -8.94
N MET A 17 -4.58 -3.86 -9.40
CA MET A 17 -3.95 -2.53 -9.36
C MET A 17 -4.70 -1.47 -10.19
N SER A 18 -5.53 -1.89 -11.15
CA SER A 18 -6.50 -1.02 -11.83
C SER A 18 -7.59 -0.54 -10.87
N ALA A 19 -8.07 -1.41 -9.97
CA ALA A 19 -8.92 -1.01 -8.85
C ALA A 19 -8.15 -0.12 -7.85
N LEU A 20 -6.85 -0.34 -7.61
CA LEU A 20 -6.04 0.57 -6.80
C LEU A 20 -5.93 1.96 -7.45
N GLN A 21 -5.69 2.06 -8.76
CA GLN A 21 -5.69 3.34 -9.48
C GLN A 21 -7.07 4.00 -9.50
N ALA A 22 -8.16 3.22 -9.59
CA ALA A 22 -9.52 3.72 -9.47
C ALA A 22 -9.86 4.16 -8.04
N VAL A 23 -9.35 3.47 -7.03
CA VAL A 23 -9.41 3.86 -5.61
C VAL A 23 -8.62 5.14 -5.39
N ILE A 24 -7.39 5.25 -5.90
CA ILE A 24 -6.57 6.48 -5.84
C ILE A 24 -7.30 7.64 -6.53
N ARG A 25 -7.96 7.43 -7.68
CA ARG A 25 -8.81 8.45 -8.32
C ARG A 25 -10.05 8.83 -7.50
N ARG A 26 -10.69 7.89 -6.79
CA ARG A 26 -11.83 8.16 -5.90
C ARG A 26 -11.42 8.83 -4.58
N LEU A 27 -10.25 8.51 -4.04
CA LEU A 27 -9.73 9.10 -2.80
C LEU A 27 -9.38 10.59 -2.97
N HIS A 28 -9.03 11.04 -4.19
CA HIS A 28 -8.85 12.47 -4.47
C HIS A 28 -10.17 13.28 -4.48
N THR A 29 -11.32 12.64 -4.30
CA THR A 29 -12.62 13.33 -4.13
C THR A 29 -13.45 12.62 -3.05
N SER A 30 -13.11 12.83 -1.78
CA SER A 30 -14.08 13.01 -0.68
C SER A 30 -13.37 13.18 0.67
N ALA A 31 -13.59 14.33 1.28
CA ALA A 31 -13.08 14.76 2.57
C ALA A 31 -13.76 14.06 3.75
N GLN A 32 -13.40 12.80 4.03
CA GLN A 32 -13.92 12.08 5.21
C GLN A 32 -12.90 11.16 5.90
N SER A 33 -11.59 11.35 5.69
CA SER A 33 -10.60 10.70 6.54
C SER A 33 -10.34 11.55 7.79
N PRO A 34 -10.18 10.95 8.98
CA PRO A 34 -9.74 11.67 10.17
C PRO A 34 -8.47 12.49 9.92
N ARG A 35 -8.30 13.59 10.65
CA ARG A 35 -7.11 14.43 10.49
C ARG A 35 -5.91 13.71 11.08
N LEU A 36 -4.77 13.77 10.40
CA LEU A 36 -3.49 13.36 10.98
C LEU A 36 -3.18 14.20 12.23
N THR A 37 -2.80 13.53 13.33
CA THR A 37 -2.37 14.15 14.59
C THR A 37 -0.87 13.97 14.81
N ARG A 38 -0.31 12.82 14.42
CA ARG A 38 1.11 12.52 14.55
C ARG A 38 1.65 11.80 13.33
N PHE A 39 2.84 12.19 12.90
CA PHE A 39 3.66 11.47 11.92
C PHE A 39 5.01 11.16 12.55
N SER A 40 5.47 9.92 12.45
CA SER A 40 6.78 9.50 12.96
C SER A 40 7.45 8.60 11.93
N LEU A 41 8.64 8.99 11.50
CA LEU A 41 9.45 8.23 10.56
C LEU A 41 10.46 7.37 11.34
N HIS A 42 10.53 6.08 11.01
CA HIS A 42 11.48 5.14 11.60
C HIS A 42 12.35 4.49 10.52
N PRO A 43 13.32 5.22 9.93
CA PRO A 43 14.18 4.68 8.89
C PRO A 43 15.05 3.52 9.42
N PRO A 44 15.34 2.52 8.58
CA PRO A 44 14.81 2.33 7.22
C PRO A 44 13.46 1.60 7.20
N LYS A 45 12.86 1.28 8.36
CA LYS A 45 11.89 0.20 8.51
C LYS A 45 10.44 0.59 8.27
N SER A 46 9.98 1.74 8.77
CA SER A 46 8.54 2.04 8.76
C SER A 46 8.21 3.53 8.95
N VAL A 47 6.92 3.83 8.71
CA VAL A 47 6.24 5.06 9.09
C VAL A 47 5.15 4.71 10.08
N GLU A 48 5.05 5.48 11.15
CA GLU A 48 3.92 5.47 12.07
C GLU A 48 3.09 6.74 11.88
N VAL A 49 1.77 6.58 11.81
CA VAL A 49 0.80 7.67 11.69
C VAL A 49 -0.30 7.48 12.72
N GLU A 50 -0.71 8.59 13.33
CA GLU A 50 -1.83 8.67 14.26
C GLU A 50 -2.85 9.68 13.74
N PHE A 51 -4.12 9.38 13.97
CA PHE A 51 -5.25 10.13 13.48
C PHE A 51 -6.18 10.59 14.61
N SER A 52 -7.00 11.60 14.33
CA SER A 52 -7.87 12.25 15.32
C SER A 52 -8.99 11.36 15.88
N ASP A 53 -9.26 10.22 15.24
CA ASP A 53 -10.20 9.19 15.71
C ASP A 53 -9.54 8.18 16.67
N GLY A 54 -8.23 8.34 16.95
CA GLY A 54 -7.45 7.41 17.76
C GLY A 54 -6.82 6.27 16.97
N SER A 55 -7.02 6.20 15.65
CA SER A 55 -6.39 5.19 14.81
C SER A 55 -4.88 5.40 14.74
N VAL A 56 -4.12 4.33 15.00
CA VAL A 56 -2.65 4.30 14.88
C VAL A 56 -2.24 3.22 13.89
N PHE A 57 -1.44 3.57 12.89
CA PHE A 57 -0.95 2.62 11.90
C PHE A 57 0.58 2.66 11.79
N ASN A 58 1.21 1.50 11.93
CA ASN A 58 2.62 1.29 11.62
C ASN A 58 2.76 0.55 10.27
N LEU A 59 3.31 1.23 9.28
CA LEU A 59 3.38 0.82 7.89
C LEU A 59 4.84 0.59 7.48
N SER A 60 5.19 -0.65 7.15
CA SER A 60 6.54 -1.04 6.75
C SER A 60 6.97 -0.42 5.42
N ALA A 61 8.27 -0.23 5.24
CA ALA A 61 8.89 0.24 4.00
C ALA A 61 8.46 -0.57 2.77
N GLU A 62 8.48 -1.91 2.85
CA GLU A 62 7.99 -2.77 1.77
C GLU A 62 6.54 -2.48 1.41
N PHE A 63 5.66 -2.46 2.40
CA PHE A 63 4.23 -2.23 2.19
C PHE A 63 3.96 -0.88 1.53
N LEU A 64 4.58 0.19 2.02
CA LEU A 64 4.48 1.51 1.40
C LEU A 64 5.00 1.46 -0.03
N ARG A 65 6.16 0.83 -0.26
CA ARG A 65 6.80 0.78 -1.57
C ARG A 65 5.97 0.04 -2.62
N VAL A 66 5.38 -1.10 -2.27
CA VAL A 66 4.56 -1.90 -3.20
C VAL A 66 3.22 -1.25 -3.49
N TYR A 67 2.73 -0.41 -2.56
CA TYR A 67 1.55 0.45 -2.72
C TYR A 67 1.92 1.91 -2.98
N SER A 68 3.11 2.18 -3.54
CA SER A 68 3.47 3.57 -3.84
C SER A 68 2.53 4.13 -4.91
N PRO A 69 2.00 5.34 -4.73
CA PRO A 69 1.07 5.95 -5.68
C PRO A 69 1.75 6.41 -6.98
N ALA A 70 3.07 6.53 -6.98
CA ALA A 70 3.82 6.92 -8.17
C ALA A 70 3.99 5.76 -9.17
N VAL A 71 3.87 6.05 -10.45
CA VAL A 71 4.16 5.12 -11.54
C VAL A 71 5.66 4.90 -11.60
N ASP A 72 6.12 3.72 -11.20
CA ASP A 72 7.50 3.29 -11.38
C ASP A 72 7.69 2.73 -12.82
N SER A 73 8.73 3.21 -13.50
CA SER A 73 9.12 2.74 -14.83
C SER A 73 9.58 1.28 -14.84
N LYS A 74 9.96 0.72 -13.68
CA LYS A 74 10.35 -0.69 -13.51
C LYS A 74 9.17 -1.63 -13.22
N ILE A 75 7.93 -1.15 -13.29
CA ILE A 75 6.75 -1.99 -13.08
C ILE A 75 6.62 -2.98 -14.25
N ARG A 76 6.71 -4.27 -13.94
CA ARG A 76 6.39 -5.31 -14.91
C ARG A 76 4.87 -5.36 -15.08
N SER A 77 4.40 -5.23 -16.31
CA SER A 77 3.03 -5.57 -16.68
C SER A 77 2.99 -7.06 -17.03
N ILE A 78 2.24 -7.86 -16.27
CA ILE A 78 2.01 -9.27 -16.56
C ILE A 78 0.51 -9.45 -16.79
N ASN A 79 0.12 -9.82 -18.01
CA ASN A 79 -1.30 -9.97 -18.40
C ASN A 79 -2.16 -8.74 -18.06
N GLY A 80 -1.60 -7.53 -18.26
CA GLY A 80 -2.28 -6.26 -17.96
C GLY A 80 -2.28 -5.85 -16.48
N GLU A 81 -1.79 -6.71 -15.58
CA GLU A 81 -1.61 -6.39 -14.16
C GLU A 81 -0.19 -5.84 -13.92
N LYS A 82 -0.11 -4.63 -13.38
CA LYS A 82 1.14 -4.02 -12.89
C LYS A 82 1.55 -4.70 -11.58
N VAL A 83 2.71 -5.38 -11.52
CA VAL A 83 3.15 -6.08 -10.31
C VAL A 83 4.54 -5.62 -9.87
N ILE A 84 4.67 -5.18 -8.62
CA ILE A 84 5.95 -4.86 -7.97
C ILE A 84 6.39 -6.07 -7.15
N SER A 85 7.60 -6.57 -7.36
CA SER A 85 8.16 -7.73 -6.62
C SER A 85 9.61 -7.47 -6.23
N GLY A 86 10.18 -8.33 -5.37
CA GLY A 86 11.57 -8.19 -4.96
C GLY A 86 11.87 -7.01 -4.04
N ARG A 87 10.88 -6.52 -3.27
CA ARG A 87 10.99 -5.32 -2.43
C ARG A 87 10.98 -5.59 -0.93
N GLN A 88 11.13 -6.85 -0.50
CA GLN A 88 11.12 -7.21 0.93
C GLN A 88 12.14 -6.44 1.77
N HIS A 89 13.29 -6.10 1.17
CA HIS A 89 14.40 -5.43 1.86
C HIS A 89 14.52 -3.96 1.50
N VAL A 90 13.51 -3.36 0.85
CA VAL A 90 13.53 -1.93 0.55
C VAL A 90 13.49 -1.12 1.85
N GLY A 91 14.32 -0.10 1.93
CA GLY A 91 14.40 0.83 3.04
C GLY A 91 13.82 2.19 2.69
N ILE A 92 13.23 2.86 3.69
CA ILE A 92 12.90 4.28 3.60
C ILE A 92 14.15 5.10 3.93
N MET A 93 14.51 6.03 3.06
CA MET A 93 15.63 6.93 3.28
C MET A 93 15.20 8.22 3.97
N SER A 94 14.11 8.82 3.48
CA SER A 94 13.59 10.09 4.00
C SER A 94 12.11 10.25 3.68
N ALA A 95 11.46 11.16 4.41
CA ALA A 95 10.13 11.65 4.11
C ALA A 95 10.15 13.18 4.16
N GLU A 96 9.81 13.82 3.05
CA GLU A 96 9.77 15.28 2.93
C GLU A 96 8.32 15.76 2.94
N PRO A 97 7.95 16.76 3.76
CA PRO A 97 6.59 17.29 3.77
C PRO A 97 6.24 17.91 2.41
N VAL A 98 4.99 17.70 1.98
CA VAL A 98 4.42 18.30 0.77
C VAL A 98 3.17 19.09 1.17
N GLY A 99 3.35 20.41 1.32
CA GLY A 99 2.31 21.28 1.85
C GLY A 99 1.78 20.76 3.20
N ASN A 100 0.46 20.83 3.38
CA ASN A 100 -0.21 20.37 4.59
C ASN A 100 -0.97 19.05 4.42
N TYR A 101 -0.76 18.34 3.31
CA TYR A 101 -1.62 17.21 2.91
C TYR A 101 -0.91 15.86 2.78
N GLY A 102 0.42 15.81 2.89
CA GLY A 102 1.15 14.56 2.78
C GLY A 102 2.66 14.70 2.87
N VAL A 103 3.35 13.58 2.60
CA VAL A 103 4.81 13.49 2.48
C VAL A 103 5.22 12.80 1.20
N LYS A 104 6.34 13.21 0.63
CA LYS A 104 7.05 12.50 -0.42
C LYS A 104 8.07 11.58 0.24
N ILE A 105 7.95 10.27 0.01
CA ILE A 105 8.88 9.27 0.58
C ILE A 105 9.94 8.90 -0.46
N ALA A 106 11.21 8.96 -0.06
CA ALA A 106 12.32 8.43 -0.82
C ALA A 106 12.73 7.05 -0.29
N PHE A 107 12.90 6.10 -1.20
CA PHE A 107 13.33 4.73 -0.92
C PHE A 107 14.73 4.46 -1.49
N ASP A 108 15.43 3.51 -0.90
CA ASP A 108 16.79 3.11 -1.28
C ASP A 108 16.86 2.40 -2.65
N ASP A 109 15.73 1.96 -3.20
CA ASP A 109 15.63 1.36 -4.53
C ASP A 109 15.55 2.37 -5.68
N LEU A 110 15.94 3.62 -5.40
CA LEU A 110 15.92 4.79 -6.28
C LEU A 110 14.51 5.33 -6.57
N HIS A 111 13.48 4.87 -5.85
CA HIS A 111 12.14 5.42 -5.95
C HIS A 111 11.99 6.68 -5.09
N LYS A 112 11.78 7.85 -5.73
CA LYS A 112 11.76 9.16 -5.04
C LYS A 112 10.51 10.01 -5.31
N THR A 113 9.52 9.46 -6.00
CA THR A 113 8.40 10.23 -6.57
C THR A 113 7.05 9.99 -5.88
N GLY A 114 6.96 9.04 -4.95
CA GLY A 114 5.70 8.70 -4.27
C GLY A 114 5.29 9.76 -3.24
N ILE A 115 4.23 10.51 -3.52
CA ILE A 115 3.56 11.40 -2.55
C ILE A 115 2.45 10.62 -1.85
N TYR A 116 2.57 10.45 -0.55
CA TYR A 116 1.59 9.80 0.32
C TYR A 116 0.79 10.89 1.02
N THR A 117 -0.47 11.03 0.65
CA THR A 117 -1.39 11.93 1.35
C THR A 117 -1.81 11.33 2.69
N TRP A 118 -2.27 12.15 3.63
CA TRP A 118 -2.78 11.68 4.92
C TRP A 118 -3.95 10.71 4.76
N ASP A 119 -4.89 11.03 3.86
CA ASP A 119 -6.01 10.16 3.51
C ASP A 119 -5.54 8.81 2.94
N TYR A 120 -4.45 8.83 2.16
CA TYR A 120 -3.90 7.59 1.60
C TYR A 120 -3.23 6.74 2.68
N PHE A 121 -2.52 7.34 3.64
CA PHE A 121 -2.04 6.61 4.81
C PHE A 121 -3.18 5.99 5.62
N TYR A 122 -4.28 6.73 5.81
CA TYR A 122 -5.45 6.21 6.49
C TYR A 122 -6.06 5.02 5.75
N HIS A 123 -6.21 5.13 4.41
CA HIS A 123 -6.65 4.03 3.56
C HIS A 123 -5.74 2.80 3.67
N LEU A 124 -4.43 3.00 3.54
CA LEU A 124 -3.42 1.92 3.63
C LEU A 124 -3.44 1.25 5.01
N GLY A 125 -3.55 2.03 6.09
CA GLY A 125 -3.66 1.54 7.45
C GLY A 125 -4.92 0.71 7.67
N SER A 126 -6.08 1.28 7.33
CA SER A 126 -7.40 0.65 7.48
C SER A 126 -7.55 -0.64 6.68
N ASN A 127 -6.84 -0.76 5.55
CA ASN A 127 -6.93 -1.90 4.64
C ASN A 127 -5.67 -2.79 4.65
N LYS A 128 -4.74 -2.57 5.59
CA LYS A 128 -3.40 -3.19 5.59
C LYS A 128 -3.42 -4.70 5.39
N PHE A 129 -4.27 -5.41 6.15
CA PHE A 129 -4.35 -6.87 6.08
C PHE A 129 -4.88 -7.37 4.74
N THR A 130 -5.96 -6.76 4.24
CA THR A 130 -6.57 -7.12 2.95
C THR A 130 -5.60 -6.85 1.80
N LEU A 131 -5.00 -5.66 1.77
CA LEU A 131 -4.02 -5.26 0.76
C LEU A 131 -2.80 -6.21 0.80
N MET A 132 -2.20 -6.43 1.98
CA MET A 132 -1.06 -7.34 2.10
C MET A 132 -1.41 -8.76 1.62
N ARG A 133 -2.58 -9.28 1.98
CA ARG A 133 -3.04 -10.59 1.51
C ARG A 133 -3.14 -10.65 -0.01
N ASP A 134 -3.70 -9.61 -0.62
CA ASP A 134 -3.88 -9.53 -2.08
C ASP A 134 -2.53 -9.37 -2.80
N TYR A 135 -1.60 -8.63 -2.22
CA TYR A 135 -0.21 -8.54 -2.68
C TYR A 135 0.45 -9.93 -2.72
N ILE A 136 0.41 -10.69 -1.62
CA ILE A 136 0.99 -12.04 -1.55
C ILE A 136 0.34 -12.99 -2.55
N LYS A 137 -0.99 -12.94 -2.70
CA LYS A 137 -1.72 -13.74 -3.69
C LYS A 137 -1.28 -13.40 -5.11
N THR A 138 -1.13 -12.10 -5.42
CA THR A 138 -0.69 -11.63 -6.74
C THR A 138 0.72 -12.13 -7.04
N LEU A 139 1.65 -12.05 -6.08
CA LEU A 139 2.99 -12.60 -6.26
C LEU A 139 2.94 -14.11 -6.57
N LYS A 140 2.18 -14.88 -5.78
CA LYS A 140 2.05 -16.33 -5.95
C LYS A 140 1.44 -16.69 -7.32
N LYS A 141 0.39 -15.98 -7.74
CA LYS A 141 -0.26 -16.16 -9.06
C LYS A 141 0.75 -16.04 -10.21
N HIS A 142 1.72 -15.15 -10.08
CA HIS A 142 2.72 -14.86 -11.13
C HIS A 142 4.07 -15.54 -10.89
N GLY A 143 4.19 -16.44 -9.90
CA GLY A 143 5.45 -17.11 -9.57
C GLY A 143 6.55 -16.15 -9.09
N LEU A 144 6.18 -14.98 -8.56
CA LEU A 144 7.08 -13.96 -8.05
C LEU A 144 7.28 -14.10 -6.54
N ARG A 145 8.30 -13.41 -6.02
CA ARG A 145 8.64 -13.41 -4.59
C ARG A 145 8.80 -11.99 -4.05
N ARG A 146 8.68 -11.85 -2.73
CA ARG A 146 8.98 -10.61 -2.02
C ARG A 146 10.48 -10.34 -1.98
N ASP A 147 11.28 -11.39 -1.79
CA ASP A 147 12.75 -11.31 -1.84
C ASP A 147 13.25 -10.91 -3.24
N PRO A 148 14.30 -10.07 -3.33
CA PRO A 148 14.96 -9.78 -4.60
C PRO A 148 15.48 -11.05 -5.27
N GLN A 149 15.33 -11.18 -6.59
CA GLN A 149 16.02 -12.23 -7.33
C GLN A 149 17.53 -11.96 -7.29
N ARG A 150 18.30 -12.90 -6.75
CA ARG A 150 19.76 -12.85 -6.79
C ARG A 150 20.17 -12.90 -8.26
N ARG A 151 20.71 -11.79 -8.78
CA ARG A 151 21.35 -11.80 -10.11
C ARG A 151 22.56 -12.73 -10.01
N LYS A 152 22.57 -13.78 -10.83
CA LYS A 152 23.74 -14.63 -11.03
C LYS A 152 24.75 -13.90 -11.90
#